data_AF-A0A1Q7BHG6-F1
#
_entry.id   AF-A0A1Q7BHG6-F1
#
_cell.length_a   1.000
_cell.length_b   1.000
_cell.length_c   1.000
_cell.angle_alpha   90.00
_cell.angle_beta   90.00
_cell.angle_gamma   90.00
#
_symmetry.space_group_name_H-M   'P 1'
#
loop_
_entity.id
_entity.type
_entity.pdbx_description
1 polymer ?
#
loop_
_entity_poly.entity_id
_entity_poly.type
_entity_poly.pdbx_seq_one_letter_code
_entity_poly.pdbx_strand_id
1 'polypeptide(L)'
;MSTVVNVWAAVCLTVVVALVLAARRLGRERAAAWLVVIGVVLLTLEEPALLFWLGVADPRADHDGVATLVTPMARAHIIDAGVYGVGAAVLLGWIAMTALRRGDRWARRVLAWGLAVVAATEAATVLLVFSRGLPAPGPGGEAGESGFGWSPLAVGLLAWAAGLWLTRPTATVDARALVRSGS
;
A
#
# COMPACT_ATOMS: atom_id res chain seq x y z
N MET A 1 -8.14 -3.54 20.85
CA MET A 1 -7.96 -2.82 19.57
C MET A 1 -7.55 -3.72 18.41
N SER A 2 -6.67 -4.71 18.62
CA SER A 2 -6.21 -5.66 17.58
C SER A 2 -7.34 -6.42 16.84
N THR A 3 -8.43 -6.78 17.51
CA THR A 3 -9.55 -7.52 16.87
C THR A 3 -10.25 -6.74 15.76
N VAL A 4 -10.51 -5.43 15.96
CA VAL A 4 -11.21 -4.60 14.95
C VAL A 4 -10.34 -4.42 13.72
N VAL A 5 -9.05 -4.15 13.91
CA VAL A 5 -8.06 -4.01 12.83
C VAL A 5 -7.92 -5.32 12.04
N ASN A 6 -7.89 -6.46 12.72
CA ASN A 6 -7.80 -7.77 12.07
C ASN A 6 -9.08 -8.12 11.29
N VAL A 7 -10.27 -7.83 11.85
CA VAL A 7 -11.54 -8.01 11.15
C VAL A 7 -11.60 -7.12 9.91
N TRP A 8 -11.20 -5.85 10.04
CA TRP A 8 -11.10 -4.93 8.91
C TRP A 8 -10.16 -5.46 7.82
N ALA A 9 -8.95 -5.88 8.19
CA ALA A 9 -7.99 -6.46 7.25
C ALA A 9 -8.56 -7.71 6.56
N ALA A 10 -9.27 -8.59 7.28
CA ALA A 10 -9.90 -9.78 6.72
C ALA A 10 -11.02 -9.45 5.71
N VAL A 11 -11.83 -8.43 6.00
CA VAL A 11 -12.84 -7.91 5.06
C VAL A 11 -12.17 -7.38 3.80
N CYS A 12 -11.14 -6.56 3.94
CA CYS A 12 -10.37 -6.03 2.80
C CYS A 12 -9.73 -7.14 1.99
N LEU A 13 -9.13 -8.15 2.63
CA LEU A 13 -8.55 -9.31 1.96
C LEU A 13 -9.61 -10.09 1.16
N THR A 14 -10.81 -10.25 1.72
CA THR A 14 -11.92 -10.89 1.02
C THR A 14 -12.29 -10.14 -0.26
N VAL A 15 -12.33 -8.80 -0.20
CA VAL A 15 -12.56 -7.95 -1.39
C VAL A 15 -11.44 -8.11 -2.42
N VAL A 16 -10.18 -8.13 -1.98
CA VAL A 16 -9.01 -8.35 -2.85
C VAL A 16 -9.11 -9.70 -3.56
N VAL A 17 -9.37 -10.77 -2.81
CA VAL A 17 -9.54 -12.13 -3.37
C VAL A 17 -10.69 -12.16 -4.37
N ALA A 18 -11.85 -11.57 -4.02
CA ALA A 18 -13.00 -11.53 -4.90
C ALA A 18 -12.69 -10.79 -6.21
N LEU A 19 -11.98 -9.66 -6.16
CA LEU A 19 -11.58 -8.91 -7.36
C LEU A 19 -10.60 -9.68 -8.23
N VAL A 20 -9.62 -10.38 -7.64
CA VAL A 20 -8.68 -11.23 -8.37
C VAL A 20 -9.42 -12.36 -9.08
N LEU A 21 -10.32 -13.06 -8.38
CA LEU A 21 -11.11 -14.17 -8.94
C LEU A 21 -12.08 -13.68 -10.04
N ALA A 22 -12.68 -12.51 -9.85
CA ALA A 22 -13.60 -11.91 -10.81
C ALA A 22 -12.91 -11.16 -11.97
N ALA A 23 -11.58 -11.04 -11.97
CA ALA A 23 -10.85 -10.19 -12.91
C ALA A 23 -11.12 -10.51 -14.39
N ARG A 24 -11.32 -11.80 -14.73
CA ARG A 24 -11.66 -12.22 -16.11
C ARG A 24 -13.05 -11.73 -16.54
N ARG A 25 -14.00 -11.65 -15.60
CA ARG A 25 -15.38 -11.20 -15.86
C ARG A 25 -15.49 -9.67 -15.89
N LEU A 26 -14.73 -8.98 -15.03
CA LEU A 26 -14.77 -7.52 -14.87
C LEU A 26 -13.86 -6.77 -15.85
N GLY A 27 -12.94 -7.49 -16.52
CA GLY A 27 -11.84 -6.91 -17.29
C GLY A 27 -10.59 -6.77 -16.42
N ARG A 28 -9.48 -7.35 -16.88
CA ARG A 28 -8.22 -7.43 -16.11
C ARG A 28 -7.70 -6.06 -15.69
N GLU A 29 -7.69 -5.10 -16.60
CA GLU A 29 -7.21 -3.73 -16.33
C GLU A 29 -8.10 -3.01 -15.32
N ARG A 30 -9.42 -3.21 -15.39
CA ARG A 30 -10.37 -2.60 -14.45
C ARG A 30 -10.20 -3.18 -13.04
N ALA A 31 -10.06 -4.50 -12.93
CA ALA A 31 -9.81 -5.18 -11.67
C ALA A 31 -8.43 -4.78 -11.10
N ALA A 32 -7.40 -4.72 -11.94
CA ALA A 32 -6.07 -4.29 -11.55
C ALA A 32 -6.05 -2.89 -10.97
N ALA A 33 -6.69 -1.92 -11.64
CA ALA A 33 -6.79 -0.56 -11.13
C ALA A 33 -7.48 -0.47 -9.77
N TRP A 34 -8.57 -1.21 -9.58
CA TRP A 34 -9.25 -1.26 -8.28
C TRP A 34 -8.37 -1.88 -7.18
N LEU A 35 -7.65 -2.94 -7.49
CA LEU A 35 -6.71 -3.57 -6.57
C LEU A 35 -5.58 -2.60 -6.16
N VAL A 36 -5.04 -1.83 -7.10
CA VAL A 36 -4.06 -0.77 -6.80
C VAL A 36 -4.68 0.31 -5.91
N VAL A 37 -5.89 0.79 -6.23
CA VAL A 37 -6.57 1.82 -5.41
C VAL A 37 -6.81 1.32 -3.99
N ILE A 38 -7.30 0.08 -3.81
CA ILE A 38 -7.49 -0.52 -2.49
C ILE A 38 -6.15 -0.58 -1.75
N GLY A 39 -5.09 -1.02 -2.43
CA GLY A 39 -3.74 -1.08 -1.86
C GLY A 39 -3.25 0.28 -1.37
N VAL A 40 -3.33 1.29 -2.23
CA VAL A 40 -2.94 2.67 -1.91
C VAL A 40 -3.77 3.23 -0.75
N VAL A 41 -5.09 3.02 -0.74
CA VAL A 41 -5.97 3.52 0.33
C VAL A 41 -5.60 2.89 1.67
N LEU A 42 -5.41 1.57 1.73
CA LEU A 42 -5.05 0.89 2.97
C LEU A 42 -3.71 1.37 3.52
N LEU A 43 -2.71 1.54 2.66
CA LEU A 43 -1.41 2.08 3.05
C LEU A 43 -1.50 3.54 3.51
N THR A 44 -2.36 4.34 2.87
CA THR A 44 -2.54 5.75 3.20
C THR A 44 -3.18 5.93 4.57
N LEU A 45 -4.16 5.10 4.91
CA LEU A 45 -4.87 5.15 6.18
C LEU A 45 -3.95 4.82 7.37
N GLU A 46 -3.07 3.84 7.19
CA GLU A 46 -2.15 3.40 8.25
C GLU A 46 -0.95 4.35 8.43
N GLU A 47 -0.44 4.94 7.34
CA GLU A 47 0.81 5.72 7.39
C GLU A 47 0.59 7.24 7.21
N PRO A 48 0.39 7.82 6.00
CA PRO A 48 0.19 9.27 5.83
C PRO A 48 -0.93 9.88 6.67
N ALA A 49 -2.09 9.23 6.76
CA ALA A 49 -3.23 9.76 7.49
C ALA A 49 -2.98 9.74 9.00
N LEU A 50 -2.35 8.67 9.51
CA LEU A 50 -1.96 8.56 10.91
C LEU A 50 -0.85 9.55 11.26
N LEU A 51 0.14 9.74 10.38
CA LEU A 51 1.20 10.73 10.54
C LEU A 51 0.63 12.16 10.57
N PHE A 52 -0.28 12.48 9.66
CA PHE A 52 -0.98 13.76 9.68
C PHE A 52 -1.76 13.93 10.98
N TRP A 53 -2.51 12.90 11.40
CA TRP A 53 -3.27 12.92 12.65
C TRP A 53 -2.36 13.15 13.86
N LEU A 54 -1.22 12.48 13.97
CA LEU A 54 -0.23 12.69 15.04
C LEU A 54 0.30 14.13 15.06
N GLY A 55 0.44 14.78 13.90
CA GLY A 55 0.87 16.18 13.81
C GLY A 55 -0.16 17.18 14.37
N VAL A 56 -1.46 16.85 14.27
CA VAL A 56 -2.57 17.74 14.65
C VAL A 56 -3.31 17.31 15.92
N ALA A 57 -3.07 16.10 16.42
CA ALA A 57 -3.76 15.55 17.58
C ALA A 57 -3.51 16.38 18.83
N ASP A 58 -4.56 16.48 19.66
CA ASP A 58 -4.45 17.02 21.01
C ASP A 58 -3.64 16.03 21.87
N PRO A 59 -2.75 16.51 22.76
CA PRO A 59 -1.99 15.65 23.68
C PRO A 59 -2.84 14.65 24.49
N ARG A 60 -4.11 14.95 24.75
CA ARG A 60 -5.03 14.06 25.49
C ARG A 60 -5.58 12.92 24.63
N ALA A 61 -5.56 13.09 23.30
CA ALA A 61 -6.01 12.09 22.34
C ALA A 61 -4.85 11.27 21.75
N ASP A 62 -3.62 11.73 21.95
CA ASP A 62 -2.40 11.07 21.51
C ASP A 62 -1.95 10.00 22.52
N HIS A 63 -2.32 8.75 22.24
CA HIS A 63 -1.99 7.62 23.10
C HIS A 63 -0.47 7.43 23.28
N ASP A 64 0.31 7.76 22.26
CA ASP A 64 1.75 7.52 22.20
C ASP A 64 2.56 8.73 22.71
N GLY A 65 1.89 9.85 23.02
CA GLY A 65 2.48 11.05 23.60
C GLY A 65 3.42 11.84 22.67
N VAL A 66 3.53 11.45 21.40
CA VAL A 66 4.34 12.08 20.34
C VAL A 66 4.15 13.60 20.30
N ALA A 67 2.91 14.07 20.38
CA ALA A 67 2.51 15.47 20.31
C ALA A 67 3.18 16.34 21.39
N THR A 68 3.55 15.76 22.54
CA THR A 68 4.24 16.47 23.64
C THR A 68 5.77 16.39 23.56
N LEU A 69 6.29 15.46 22.75
CA LEU A 69 7.72 15.19 22.62
C LEU A 69 8.35 15.94 21.43
N VAL A 70 7.55 16.33 20.44
CA VAL A 70 8.02 17.01 19.22
C VAL A 70 8.01 18.53 19.36
N THR A 71 9.08 19.18 18.88
CA THR A 71 9.14 20.64 18.78
C THR A 71 8.12 21.14 17.74
N PRO A 72 7.71 22.43 17.78
CA PRO A 72 6.82 23.00 16.76
C PRO A 72 7.35 22.86 15.33
N MET A 73 8.66 22.96 15.14
CA MET A 73 9.30 22.77 13.83
C MET A 73 9.20 21.31 13.36
N ALA A 74 9.49 20.33 14.22
CA ALA A 74 9.34 18.92 13.87
C ALA A 74 7.89 18.56 13.57
N ARG A 75 6.94 19.11 14.34
CA ARG A 75 5.50 18.95 14.10
C ARG A 75 5.08 19.47 12.73
N ALA A 76 5.60 20.61 12.28
CA ALA A 76 5.30 21.12 10.93
C ALA A 76 5.74 20.13 9.85
N HIS A 77 6.94 19.56 9.96
CA HIS A 77 7.42 18.56 9.01
C HIS A 77 6.63 17.24 9.04
N ILE A 78 6.13 16.82 10.20
CA ILE A 78 5.23 15.67 10.33
C ILE A 78 3.93 15.91 9.54
N ILE A 79 3.33 17.11 9.72
CA ILE A 79 2.12 17.51 8.99
C ILE A 79 2.39 17.54 7.48
N ASP A 80 3.47 18.20 7.05
CA ASP A 80 3.84 18.30 5.64
C ASP A 80 4.04 16.91 5.02
N ALA A 81 4.74 16.01 5.72
CA ALA A 81 4.94 14.63 5.27
C ALA A 81 3.61 13.86 5.12
N GLY A 82 2.69 14.02 6.08
CA GLY A 82 1.34 13.45 5.99
C GLY A 82 0.56 14.00 4.79
N VAL A 83 0.57 15.32 4.57
CA VAL A 83 -0.09 15.98 3.44
C VAL A 83 0.50 15.51 2.10
N TYR A 84 1.82 15.47 1.97
CA TYR A 84 2.49 14.98 0.77
C TYR A 84 2.19 13.51 0.51
N GLY A 85 2.15 12.68 1.55
CA GLY A 85 1.79 11.27 1.45
C GLY A 85 0.36 11.07 0.93
N VAL A 86 -0.62 11.80 1.48
CA VAL A 86 -2.01 11.77 1.01
C VAL A 86 -2.11 12.28 -0.43
N GLY A 87 -1.43 13.38 -0.77
CA GLY A 87 -1.37 13.91 -2.14
C GLY A 87 -0.81 12.90 -3.14
N ALA A 88 0.29 12.21 -2.77
CA ALA A 88 0.88 11.16 -3.59
C ALA A 88 -0.08 9.97 -3.77
N ALA A 89 -0.79 9.57 -2.72
CA ALA A 89 -1.80 8.51 -2.79
C ALA A 89 -2.94 8.85 -3.74
N VAL A 90 -3.45 10.09 -3.70
CA VAL A 90 -4.47 10.58 -4.64
C VAL A 90 -3.96 10.53 -6.08
N LEU A 91 -2.73 10.98 -6.32
CA LEU A 91 -2.10 10.94 -7.65
C LEU A 91 -1.95 9.49 -8.17
N LEU A 92 -1.45 8.58 -7.34
CA LEU A 92 -1.29 7.17 -7.71
C LEU A 92 -2.64 6.49 -7.96
N GLY A 93 -3.65 6.78 -7.13
CA GLY A 93 -5.01 6.32 -7.34
C GLY A 93 -5.61 6.84 -8.64
N TRP A 94 -5.37 8.11 -8.97
CA TRP A 94 -5.78 8.69 -10.25
C TRP A 94 -5.07 8.03 -11.44
N ILE A 95 -3.75 7.82 -11.37
CA ILE A 95 -2.98 7.10 -12.40
C ILE A 95 -3.52 5.67 -12.59
N ALA A 96 -3.84 4.98 -11.50
CA ALA A 96 -4.43 3.65 -11.55
C ALA A 96 -5.80 3.66 -12.25
N MET A 97 -6.67 4.62 -11.90
CA MET A 97 -8.03 4.70 -12.41
C MET A 97 -8.12 5.26 -13.84
N THR A 98 -7.05 5.86 -14.34
CA THR A 98 -7.00 6.46 -15.69
C THR A 98 -6.07 5.67 -16.60
N ALA A 99 -4.76 5.90 -16.50
CA ALA A 99 -3.76 5.38 -17.42
C ALA A 99 -3.57 3.86 -17.27
N LEU A 100 -3.53 3.32 -16.04
CA LEU A 100 -3.43 1.86 -15.87
C LEU A 100 -4.68 1.17 -16.41
N ARG A 101 -5.88 1.70 -16.17
CA ARG A 101 -7.13 1.17 -16.75
C ARG A 101 -7.15 1.14 -18.27
N ARG A 102 -6.41 2.04 -18.92
CA ARG A 102 -6.23 2.09 -20.39
C ARG A 102 -5.16 1.13 -20.89
N GLY A 103 -4.41 0.48 -20.01
CA GLY A 103 -3.31 -0.41 -20.37
C GLY A 103 -1.98 0.31 -20.63
N ASP A 104 -1.84 1.56 -20.19
CA ASP A 104 -0.63 2.35 -20.45
C ASP A 104 0.58 1.78 -19.68
N ARG A 105 1.63 1.41 -20.42
CA ARG A 105 2.82 0.77 -19.85
C ARG A 105 3.57 1.66 -18.85
N TRP A 106 3.58 2.98 -19.06
CA TRP A 106 4.26 3.92 -18.17
C TRP A 106 3.58 3.97 -16.80
N ALA A 107 2.24 3.91 -16.75
CA ALA A 107 1.47 3.94 -15.51
C ALA A 107 1.83 2.75 -14.62
N ARG A 108 1.93 1.56 -15.22
CA ARG A 108 2.40 0.36 -14.51
C ARG A 108 3.80 0.53 -13.93
N ARG A 109 4.73 1.16 -14.66
CA ARG A 109 6.10 1.41 -14.14
C ARG A 109 6.10 2.38 -12.97
N VAL A 110 5.36 3.48 -13.07
CA VAL A 110 5.21 4.46 -11.98
C VAL A 110 4.64 3.79 -10.73
N LEU A 111 3.56 3.02 -10.90
CA LEU A 111 2.93 2.29 -9.79
C LEU A 111 3.81 1.17 -9.23
N ALA A 112 4.64 0.52 -10.05
CA ALA A 112 5.61 -0.48 -9.57
C ALA A 112 6.75 0.15 -8.77
N TRP A 113 7.28 1.29 -9.22
CA TRP A 113 8.25 2.05 -8.44
C TRP A 113 7.65 2.58 -7.14
N GLY A 114 6.43 3.10 -7.18
CA GLY A 114 5.68 3.49 -5.97
C GLY A 114 5.56 2.34 -4.98
N LEU A 115 5.13 1.16 -5.45
CA LEU A 115 5.07 -0.04 -4.61
C LEU A 115 6.45 -0.41 -4.04
N ALA A 116 7.51 -0.38 -4.85
CA ALA A 116 8.84 -0.75 -4.42
C ALA A 116 9.38 0.19 -3.33
N VAL A 117 9.18 1.50 -3.50
CA VAL A 117 9.57 2.51 -2.50
C VAL A 117 8.79 2.29 -1.21
N VAL A 118 7.47 2.16 -1.28
CA VAL A 118 6.64 1.95 -0.08
C VAL A 118 7.02 0.65 0.63
N ALA A 119 7.12 -0.45 -0.09
CA ALA A 119 7.51 -1.74 0.50
C ALA A 119 8.91 -1.71 1.12
N ALA A 120 9.87 -1.01 0.50
CA ALA A 120 11.21 -0.85 1.05
C ALA A 120 11.21 -0.01 2.32
N THR A 121 10.45 1.09 2.35
CA THR A 121 10.30 1.94 3.54
C THR A 121 9.63 1.17 4.67
N GLU A 122 8.53 0.45 4.41
CA GLU A 122 7.86 -0.40 5.40
C GLU A 122 8.78 -1.51 5.93
N ALA A 123 9.52 -2.19 5.06
CA ALA A 123 10.48 -3.19 5.50
C ALA A 123 11.58 -2.57 6.38
N ALA A 124 12.09 -1.39 6.00
CA ALA A 124 13.11 -0.70 6.79
C ALA A 124 12.57 -0.27 8.17
N THR A 125 11.38 0.30 8.26
CA THR A 125 10.78 0.70 9.55
C THR A 125 10.46 -0.50 10.42
N VAL A 126 9.93 -1.57 9.85
CA VAL A 126 9.64 -2.81 10.57
C VAL A 126 10.92 -3.48 11.10
N LEU A 127 11.97 -3.53 10.29
CA LEU A 127 13.20 -4.22 10.67
C LEU A 127 14.11 -3.39 11.58
N LEU A 128 14.09 -2.05 11.44
CA LEU A 128 15.08 -1.17 12.08
C LEU A 128 14.49 -0.29 13.19
N VAL A 129 13.18 -0.03 13.19
CA VAL A 129 12.53 0.89 14.13
C VAL A 129 11.59 0.15 15.07
N PHE A 130 10.56 -0.53 14.53
CA PHE A 130 9.55 -1.20 15.33
C PHE A 130 8.95 -2.41 14.61
N SER A 131 9.10 -3.62 15.16
CA SER A 131 8.81 -4.88 14.43
C SER A 131 7.35 -5.21 14.15
N ARG A 132 6.40 -4.36 14.53
CA ARG A 132 4.96 -4.48 14.18
C ARG A 132 4.38 -5.91 14.31
N GLY A 133 4.82 -6.68 15.31
CA GLY A 133 4.32 -8.04 15.57
C GLY A 133 4.87 -9.13 14.66
N LEU A 134 6.02 -8.92 14.01
CA LEU A 134 6.76 -10.01 13.40
C LEU A 134 7.16 -11.07 14.46
N PRO A 135 7.18 -12.36 14.09
CA PRO A 135 7.53 -13.47 15.00
C PRO A 135 9.04 -13.53 15.34
N ALA A 136 9.82 -12.53 14.95
CA ALA A 136 11.24 -12.43 15.25
C ALA A 136 11.48 -11.32 16.29
N PRO A 137 12.45 -11.47 17.21
CA PRO A 137 12.85 -10.38 18.10
C PRO A 137 13.34 -9.21 17.24
N GLY A 138 12.81 -8.03 17.52
CA GLY A 138 13.14 -6.82 16.78
C GLY A 138 13.27 -5.61 17.70
N PRO A 139 13.68 -4.44 17.15
CA PRO A 139 13.99 -3.26 17.96
C PRO A 139 12.82 -2.72 18.81
N GLY A 140 11.60 -3.24 18.64
CA GLY A 140 10.39 -2.82 19.35
C GLY A 140 9.89 -3.73 20.49
N GLY A 141 10.55 -4.85 20.81
CA GLY A 141 10.10 -5.75 21.89
C GLY A 141 10.29 -7.25 21.63
N GLU A 142 9.85 -8.10 22.56
CA GLU A 142 9.93 -9.57 22.44
C GLU A 142 9.10 -10.10 21.25
N ALA A 143 9.52 -11.24 20.71
CA ALA A 143 8.84 -11.89 19.59
C ALA A 143 7.36 -12.17 19.92
N GLY A 144 6.45 -11.67 19.08
CA GLY A 144 5.01 -11.95 19.23
C GLY A 144 4.21 -10.94 20.04
N GLU A 145 4.79 -9.85 20.53
CA GLU A 145 3.97 -8.69 20.93
C GLU A 145 3.24 -8.17 19.69
N SER A 146 1.91 -8.20 19.73
CA SER A 146 1.06 -7.84 18.59
C SER A 146 1.25 -6.37 18.23
N GLY A 147 2.19 -6.07 17.35
CA GLY A 147 2.35 -4.73 16.82
C GLY A 147 1.10 -4.33 16.04
N PHE A 148 0.60 -3.15 16.35
CA PHE A 148 -0.59 -2.59 15.73
C PHE A 148 -0.37 -2.34 14.22
N GLY A 149 -1.41 -2.53 13.40
CA GLY A 149 -1.43 -2.05 12.00
C GLY A 149 -0.81 -2.95 10.91
N TRP A 150 -0.14 -4.07 11.24
CA TRP A 150 0.52 -4.88 10.20
C TRP A 150 -0.46 -5.54 9.21
N SER A 151 -1.63 -6.01 9.68
CA SER A 151 -2.56 -6.74 8.81
C SER A 151 -3.12 -5.88 7.67
N PRO A 152 -3.62 -4.64 7.90
CA PRO A 152 -4.03 -3.75 6.81
C PRO A 152 -2.90 -3.39 5.85
N LEU A 153 -1.68 -3.15 6.34
CA LEU A 153 -0.51 -2.86 5.51
C LEU A 153 -0.18 -4.04 4.58
N ALA A 154 -0.11 -5.25 5.14
CA ALA A 154 0.17 -6.46 4.38
C ALA A 154 -0.89 -6.70 3.29
N VAL A 155 -2.17 -6.50 3.63
CA VAL A 155 -3.28 -6.59 2.66
C VAL A 155 -3.17 -5.49 1.60
N GLY A 156 -2.77 -4.27 1.98
CA GLY A 156 -2.56 -3.16 1.07
C GLY A 156 -1.44 -3.41 0.05
N LEU A 157 -0.28 -3.86 0.52
CA LEU A 157 0.86 -4.27 -0.32
C LEU A 157 0.46 -5.42 -1.26
N LEU A 158 -0.24 -6.42 -0.73
CA LEU A 158 -0.72 -7.56 -1.51
C LEU A 158 -1.71 -7.14 -2.60
N ALA A 159 -2.67 -6.27 -2.27
CA ALA A 159 -3.64 -5.75 -3.22
C ALA A 159 -2.95 -5.01 -4.37
N TRP A 160 -2.01 -4.11 -4.05
CA TRP A 160 -1.26 -3.37 -5.05
C TRP A 160 -0.42 -4.30 -5.93
N ALA A 161 0.33 -5.22 -5.33
CA ALA A 161 1.12 -6.23 -6.05
C ALA A 161 0.25 -7.10 -6.97
N ALA A 162 -0.92 -7.55 -6.50
CA ALA A 162 -1.87 -8.32 -7.29
C ALA A 162 -2.40 -7.51 -8.48
N GLY A 163 -2.70 -6.23 -8.30
CA GLY A 163 -3.08 -5.33 -9.37
C GLY A 163 -2.01 -5.23 -10.46
N LEU A 164 -0.75 -5.02 -10.08
CA LEU A 164 0.39 -4.98 -11.03
C LEU A 164 0.69 -6.33 -11.66
N TRP A 165 0.38 -7.44 -10.98
CA TRP A 165 0.50 -8.78 -11.52
C TRP A 165 -0.52 -9.04 -12.64
N LEU A 166 -1.76 -8.59 -12.46
CA LEU A 166 -2.82 -8.79 -13.45
C LEU A 166 -2.54 -8.10 -14.79
N THR A 167 -1.73 -7.03 -14.79
CA THR A 167 -1.36 -6.23 -15.98
C THR A 167 -0.02 -6.65 -16.60
N ARG A 168 0.50 -7.83 -16.24
CA ARG A 168 1.70 -8.41 -16.88
C ARG A 168 1.41 -8.79 -18.33
N PRO A 169 2.25 -8.37 -19.30
CA PRO A 169 2.20 -8.91 -20.66
C PRO A 169 2.40 -10.43 -20.61
N THR A 170 1.45 -11.17 -21.15
CA THR A 170 1.63 -12.60 -21.43
C THR A 170 2.58 -12.74 -22.61
N ALA A 171 3.77 -13.30 -22.37
CA ALA A 171 4.84 -13.49 -23.35
C ALA A 171 4.49 -14.45 -24.51
N THR A 172 3.27 -14.99 -24.57
CA THR A 172 2.89 -16.09 -25.46
C THR A 172 2.42 -15.69 -26.86
N VAL A 173 2.39 -14.40 -27.22
CA VAL A 173 1.94 -13.95 -28.56
C VAL A 173 3.10 -13.65 -29.52
N ASP A 174 4.30 -13.31 -29.05
CA ASP A 174 5.41 -12.89 -29.93
C ASP A 174 6.10 -14.05 -30.68
N ALA A 175 6.03 -15.27 -30.16
CA ALA A 175 6.64 -16.43 -30.84
C ALA A 175 5.95 -16.80 -32.16
N ARG A 176 4.64 -16.53 -32.31
CA ARG A 176 3.91 -16.80 -33.57
C ARG A 176 4.03 -15.67 -34.60
N ALA A 177 4.33 -14.45 -34.17
CA ALA A 177 4.56 -13.32 -35.07
C ALA A 177 5.93 -13.43 -35.75
N LEU A 178 6.97 -13.86 -35.02
CA LEU A 178 8.32 -14.09 -35.54
C LEU A 178 8.41 -15.27 -36.53
N VAL A 179 7.56 -16.29 -36.39
CA VAL A 179 7.51 -17.43 -37.32
C VAL A 179 6.84 -17.08 -38.65
N ARG A 180 5.97 -16.06 -38.70
CA ARG A 180 5.26 -15.65 -39.94
C ARG A 180 6.00 -14.60 -40.76
N SER A 181 7.01 -13.93 -40.21
CA SER A 181 7.82 -12.95 -40.94
C SER A 181 9.09 -13.56 -41.56
N GLY A 182 9.33 -14.86 -41.37
CA GLY A 182 10.51 -15.58 -41.85
C GLY A 182 10.21 -16.62 -42.94
N SER A 183 9.03 -16.59 -43.56
CA SER A 183 8.62 -17.49 -44.65
C SER A 183 8.35 -16.73 -45.93
#